data_AF-A0A961DH78-F1
#
_entry.id   AF-A0A961DH78-F1
#
_cell.length_a   1.000
_cell.length_b   1.000
_cell.length_c   1.000
_cell.angle_alpha   90.00
_cell.angle_beta   90.00
_cell.angle_gamma   90.00
#
_symmetry.space_group_name_H-M   'P 1'
#
loop_
_entity.id
_entity.type
_entity.pdbx_description
1 polymer ?
#
loop_
_entity_poly.entity_id
_entity_poly.type
_entity_poly.pdbx_seq_one_letter_code
_entity_poly.pdbx_strand_id
1 'polypeptide(L)'
;MSEHPNSAAPQRTALRRIVEPWTVVVFITALFHFFRGAPIDGLFFLAITVLLIADALGWVRIRLPAMRLPRLTTLIGLAVVLGALLVLAPRHGLVEGLIVSAIGVSVLVIAWESGGEQAEKSLALRKALVLFTAVGVFGCLIEVSSYLLGLASPEAMFEHPSISLLLDPFVGTSPGRIIFTGLWLAAGIWFLRRARGRETP
;
A
#
# COMPACT_ATOMS: atom_id res chain seq x y z
N MET A 1 6.97 -15.59 48.94
CA MET A 1 6.01 -15.77 47.84
C MET A 1 6.35 -14.73 46.79
N SER A 2 7.15 -15.12 45.80
CA SER A 2 7.76 -14.23 44.81
C SER A 2 6.79 -13.92 43.69
N GLU A 3 6.36 -12.66 43.58
CA GLU A 3 5.59 -12.17 42.44
C GLU A 3 6.48 -12.14 41.19
N HIS A 4 6.11 -12.93 40.18
CA HIS A 4 6.65 -12.80 38.83
C HIS A 4 6.00 -11.58 38.15
N PRO A 5 6.75 -10.56 37.73
CA PRO A 5 6.18 -9.42 37.03
C PRO A 5 5.76 -9.82 35.60
N ASN A 6 4.45 -9.72 35.37
CA ASN A 6 3.72 -9.46 34.13
C ASN A 6 4.56 -9.20 32.86
N SER A 7 5.09 -10.24 32.23
CA SER A 7 5.77 -10.19 30.92
C SER A 7 4.79 -10.18 29.72
N ALA A 8 3.48 -10.26 29.96
CA ALA A 8 2.48 -10.45 28.91
C ALA A 8 1.99 -9.17 28.20
N ALA A 9 2.22 -7.98 28.79
CA ALA A 9 1.74 -6.70 28.26
C ALA A 9 2.38 -6.27 26.90
N PRO A 10 3.71 -6.37 26.69
CA PRO A 10 4.32 -6.01 25.40
C PRO A 10 3.94 -6.98 24.27
N GLN A 11 3.84 -8.29 24.56
CA GLN A 11 3.51 -9.31 23.56
C GLN A 11 2.08 -9.17 23.01
N ARG A 12 1.09 -8.84 23.86
CA ARG A 12 -0.29 -8.62 23.41
C ARG A 12 -0.42 -7.41 22.48
N THR A 13 0.37 -6.37 22.73
CA THR A 13 0.39 -5.16 21.89
C THR A 13 1.07 -5.41 20.55
N ALA A 14 2.17 -6.16 20.54
CA ALA A 14 2.88 -6.54 19.32
C ALA A 14 2.04 -7.46 18.43
N LEU A 15 1.40 -8.49 19.02
CA LEU A 15 0.51 -9.38 18.27
C LEU A 15 -0.66 -8.62 17.64
N ARG A 16 -1.27 -7.68 18.38
CA ARG A 16 -2.33 -6.83 17.84
C ARG A 16 -1.87 -5.93 16.69
N ARG A 17 -0.60 -5.50 16.67
CA ARG A 17 -0.01 -4.73 15.57
C ARG A 17 0.35 -5.59 14.36
N ILE A 18 0.85 -6.80 14.57
CA ILE A 18 1.11 -7.77 13.50
C ILE A 18 -0.20 -8.16 12.82
N VAL A 19 -1.25 -8.36 13.61
CA VAL A 19 -2.60 -8.67 13.14
C VAL A 19 -3.38 -7.37 12.81
N GLU A 20 -2.71 -6.22 12.70
CA GLU A 20 -3.39 -5.06 12.13
C GLU A 20 -3.83 -5.44 10.72
N PRO A 21 -5.11 -5.22 10.37
CA PRO A 21 -5.65 -5.85 9.18
C PRO A 21 -4.93 -5.45 7.89
N TRP A 22 -4.32 -4.27 7.84
CA TRP A 22 -3.49 -3.82 6.73
C TRP A 22 -2.21 -4.66 6.54
N THR A 23 -1.52 -5.03 7.60
CA THR A 23 -0.31 -5.89 7.53
C THR A 23 -0.66 -7.25 6.89
N VAL A 24 -1.82 -7.78 7.26
CA VAL A 24 -2.37 -9.02 6.68
C VAL A 24 -2.66 -8.85 5.19
N VAL A 25 -3.28 -7.74 4.78
CA VAL A 25 -3.52 -7.46 3.35
C VAL A 25 -2.20 -7.44 2.57
N VAL A 26 -1.22 -6.67 3.01
CA VAL A 26 0.08 -6.54 2.32
C VAL A 26 0.77 -7.90 2.21
N PHE A 27 0.72 -8.72 3.27
CA PHE A 27 1.29 -10.07 3.25
C PHE A 27 0.59 -10.98 2.23
N ILE A 28 -0.75 -10.99 2.22
CA ILE A 28 -1.54 -11.77 1.24
C ILE A 28 -1.23 -11.30 -0.18
N THR A 29 -1.11 -9.97 -0.41
CA THR A 29 -0.72 -9.41 -1.71
C THR A 29 0.67 -9.87 -2.14
N ALA A 30 1.64 -9.94 -1.21
CA ALA A 30 2.98 -10.46 -1.50
C ALA A 30 2.93 -11.92 -1.97
N LEU A 31 2.24 -12.79 -1.22
CA LEU A 31 2.08 -14.20 -1.58
C LEU A 31 1.42 -14.35 -2.96
N PHE A 32 0.35 -13.59 -3.21
CA PHE A 32 -0.36 -13.63 -4.48
C PHE A 32 0.55 -13.32 -5.68
N HIS A 33 1.42 -12.31 -5.58
CA HIS A 33 2.34 -11.97 -6.66
C HIS A 33 3.36 -13.09 -6.95
N PHE A 34 3.82 -13.82 -5.93
CA PHE A 34 4.65 -15.01 -6.14
C PHE A 34 3.89 -16.12 -6.88
N PHE A 35 2.65 -16.41 -6.47
CA PHE A 35 1.81 -17.41 -7.15
C PHE A 35 1.49 -17.03 -8.60
N ARG A 36 1.30 -15.74 -8.86
CA ARG A 36 1.01 -15.19 -10.20
C ARG A 36 2.22 -15.17 -11.13
N GLY A 37 3.44 -15.43 -10.63
CA GLY A 37 4.67 -15.37 -11.42
C GLY A 37 5.24 -13.95 -11.58
N ALA A 38 4.90 -13.03 -10.68
CA ALA A 38 5.46 -11.68 -10.59
C ALA A 38 6.37 -11.55 -9.36
N PRO A 39 7.55 -12.22 -9.34
CA PRO A 39 8.36 -12.35 -8.13
C PRO A 39 8.96 -11.03 -7.64
N ILE A 40 9.23 -10.08 -8.54
CA ILE A 40 9.78 -8.76 -8.17
C ILE A 40 8.76 -7.99 -7.33
N ASP A 41 7.51 -7.94 -7.78
CA ASP A 41 6.43 -7.28 -7.04
C ASP A 41 6.18 -8.00 -5.71
N GLY A 42 6.17 -9.34 -5.72
CA GLY A 42 6.07 -10.15 -4.51
C GLY A 42 7.16 -9.82 -3.48
N LEU A 43 8.40 -9.63 -3.93
CA LEU A 43 9.53 -9.25 -3.06
C LEU A 43 9.35 -7.84 -2.48
N PHE A 44 8.85 -6.88 -3.26
CA PHE A 44 8.55 -5.54 -2.77
C PHE A 44 7.51 -5.55 -1.65
N PHE A 45 6.37 -6.22 -1.88
CA PHE A 45 5.32 -6.33 -0.86
C PHE A 45 5.82 -7.10 0.37
N LEU A 46 6.59 -8.18 0.17
CA LEU A 46 7.16 -8.96 1.27
C LEU A 46 8.12 -8.12 2.12
N ALA A 47 8.97 -7.31 1.48
CA ALA A 47 9.89 -6.41 2.19
C ALA A 47 9.12 -5.40 3.07
N ILE A 48 8.02 -4.84 2.56
CA ILE A 48 7.14 -3.96 3.34
C ILE A 48 6.49 -4.73 4.50
N THR A 49 5.99 -5.94 4.28
CA THR A 49 5.43 -6.78 5.35
C THR A 49 6.45 -7.05 6.45
N VAL A 50 7.68 -7.44 6.09
CA VAL A 50 8.76 -7.69 7.06
C VAL A 50 9.07 -6.42 7.84
N LEU A 51 9.14 -5.27 7.18
CA LEU A 51 9.36 -3.98 7.82
C LEU A 51 8.26 -3.66 8.84
N LEU A 52 6.99 -3.84 8.48
CA LEU A 52 5.85 -3.61 9.36
C LEU A 52 5.83 -4.55 10.56
N ILE A 53 6.17 -5.83 10.37
CA ILE A 53 6.26 -6.80 11.46
C ILE A 53 7.44 -6.45 12.39
N ALA A 54 8.59 -6.07 11.83
CA ALA A 54 9.76 -5.72 12.61
C ALA A 54 9.55 -4.42 13.43
N ASP A 55 8.82 -3.44 12.88
CA ASP A 55 8.37 -2.26 13.62
C ASP A 55 7.35 -2.63 14.72
N ALA A 56 6.39 -3.51 14.41
CA ALA A 56 5.38 -4.00 15.37
C ALA A 56 5.99 -4.76 16.55
N LEU A 57 7.07 -5.51 16.30
CA LEU A 57 7.86 -6.22 17.32
C LEU A 57 8.81 -5.28 18.08
N GLY A 58 8.96 -4.03 17.65
CA GLY A 58 9.89 -3.06 18.21
C GLY A 58 11.37 -3.38 17.91
N TRP A 59 11.64 -4.28 16.95
CA TRP A 59 12.98 -4.63 16.50
C TRP A 59 13.64 -3.48 15.73
N VAL A 60 12.82 -2.68 15.04
CA VAL A 60 13.29 -1.49 14.35
C VAL A 60 12.58 -0.29 14.97
N ARG A 61 13.36 0.70 15.41
CA ARG A 61 12.83 2.00 15.83
C ARG A 61 13.12 3.02 14.74
N ILE A 62 12.29 3.00 13.70
CA ILE A 62 12.43 3.93 12.58
C ILE A 62 11.98 5.32 13.03
N ARG A 63 12.96 6.15 13.39
CA ARG A 63 12.75 7.58 13.66
C ARG A 63 13.11 8.36 12.42
N LEU A 64 12.15 8.56 11.54
CA LEU A 64 12.32 9.47 10.42
C LEU A 64 12.14 10.91 10.90
N PRO A 65 12.96 11.85 10.38
CA PRO A 65 12.75 13.27 10.67
C PRO A 65 11.36 13.67 10.17
N ALA A 66 10.67 14.52 10.95
CA ALA A 66 9.39 15.07 10.53
C ALA A 66 9.59 15.92 9.26
N MET A 67 9.33 15.31 8.10
CA MET A 67 9.41 16.01 6.83
C MET A 67 8.19 16.91 6.67
N ARG A 68 8.45 18.19 6.43
CA ARG A 68 7.38 19.14 6.09
C ARG A 68 6.82 18.76 4.72
N LEU A 69 5.50 18.67 4.64
CA LEU A 69 4.83 18.47 3.36
C LEU A 69 5.15 19.67 2.44
N PRO A 70 5.64 19.43 1.21
CA PRO A 70 5.88 20.50 0.25
C PRO A 70 4.61 21.30 -0.05
N ARG A 71 4.78 22.52 -0.59
CA ARG A 71 3.65 23.34 -1.05
C ARG A 71 2.83 22.59 -2.09
N LEU A 72 1.52 22.83 -2.13
CA LEU A 72 0.62 22.19 -3.09
C LEU A 72 1.09 22.35 -4.54
N THR A 73 1.60 23.53 -4.90
CA THR A 73 2.14 23.80 -6.23
C THR A 73 3.34 22.92 -6.55
N THR A 74 4.24 22.69 -5.60
CA THR A 74 5.37 21.76 -5.74
C THR A 74 4.90 20.33 -5.89
N LEU A 75 3.89 19.90 -5.11
CA LEU A 75 3.32 18.55 -5.23
C LEU A 75 2.63 18.34 -6.58
N ILE A 76 1.86 19.32 -7.06
CA ILE A 76 1.23 19.27 -8.38
C ILE A 76 2.29 19.24 -9.48
N GLY A 77 3.31 20.10 -9.42
CA GLY A 77 4.41 20.10 -10.39
C GLY A 77 5.14 18.75 -10.43
N LEU A 78 5.46 18.18 -9.26
CA LEU A 78 6.07 16.86 -9.16
C LEU A 78 5.15 15.76 -9.71
N ALA A 79 3.85 15.82 -9.40
CA ALA A 79 2.86 14.88 -9.94
C ALA A 79 2.73 14.97 -11.47
N VAL A 80 2.80 16.17 -12.05
CA VAL A 80 2.80 16.33 -13.51
C VAL A 80 4.05 15.69 -14.12
N VAL A 81 5.24 15.95 -13.56
CA VAL A 81 6.50 15.36 -14.05
C VAL A 81 6.49 13.85 -13.92
N LEU A 82 6.17 13.32 -12.73
CA LEU A 82 6.12 11.88 -12.49
C LEU A 82 5.02 11.21 -13.31
N GLY A 83 3.86 11.86 -13.46
CA GLY A 83 2.77 11.38 -14.29
C GLY A 83 3.17 11.29 -15.77
N ALA A 84 3.87 12.30 -16.30
CA ALA A 84 4.41 12.26 -17.65
C ALA A 84 5.43 11.12 -17.82
N LEU A 85 6.36 10.96 -16.87
CA LEU A 85 7.33 9.86 -16.90
C LEU A 85 6.64 8.50 -16.86
N LEU A 86 5.61 8.32 -16.03
CA LEU A 86 4.85 7.07 -15.94
C LEU A 86 4.06 6.77 -17.22
N VAL A 87 3.48 7.78 -17.87
CA VAL A 87 2.74 7.60 -19.13
C VAL A 87 3.68 7.23 -20.28
N LEU A 88 4.89 7.81 -20.31
CA LEU A 88 5.88 7.58 -21.37
C LEU A 88 6.73 6.33 -21.14
N ALA A 89 6.87 5.86 -19.89
CA ALA A 89 7.67 4.68 -19.57
C ALA A 89 7.09 3.42 -20.24
N PRO A 90 7.95 2.48 -20.68
CA PRO A 90 7.51 1.17 -21.14
C PRO A 90 6.70 0.48 -20.04
N ARG A 91 5.49 0.05 -20.41
CA ARG A 91 4.57 -0.63 -19.52
C ARG A 91 5.17 -1.97 -19.09
N HIS A 92 5.05 -2.31 -17.81
CA HIS A 92 5.69 -3.48 -17.20
C HIS A 92 7.22 -3.48 -17.28
N GLY A 93 7.81 -2.29 -17.51
CA GLY A 93 9.25 -2.10 -17.55
C GLY A 93 9.83 -1.79 -16.16
N LEU A 94 11.14 -2.01 -16.01
CA LEU A 94 11.86 -1.69 -14.78
C LEU A 94 11.75 -0.20 -14.40
N VAL A 95 11.71 0.70 -15.38
CA VAL A 95 11.62 2.15 -15.16
C VAL A 95 10.31 2.53 -14.46
N GLU A 96 9.19 1.97 -14.91
CA GLU A 96 7.89 2.19 -14.28
C GLU A 96 7.90 1.69 -12.83
N GLY A 97 8.39 0.46 -12.61
CA GLY A 97 8.54 -0.11 -11.28
C GLY A 97 9.40 0.75 -10.34
N LEU A 98 10.53 1.27 -10.82
CA LEU A 98 11.41 2.15 -10.06
C LEU A 98 10.72 3.48 -9.69
N ILE A 99 9.99 4.09 -10.61
CA ILE A 99 9.27 5.35 -10.34
C ILE A 99 8.17 5.12 -9.31
N VAL A 100 7.32 4.10 -9.51
CA VAL A 100 6.25 3.76 -8.57
C VAL A 100 6.81 3.43 -7.18
N SER A 101 7.91 2.68 -7.13
CA SER A 101 8.61 2.36 -5.87
C SER A 101 9.16 3.60 -5.19
N ALA A 102 9.80 4.51 -5.94
CA ALA A 102 10.32 5.75 -5.39
C ALA A 102 9.21 6.64 -4.83
N ILE A 103 8.06 6.71 -5.50
CA ILE A 103 6.86 7.40 -5.00
C ILE A 103 6.39 6.74 -3.70
N GLY A 104 6.22 5.42 -3.71
CA GLY A 104 5.78 4.64 -2.54
C GLY A 104 6.68 4.83 -1.33
N VAL A 105 8.00 4.72 -1.51
CA VAL A 105 9.00 4.96 -0.45
C VAL A 105 8.95 6.40 0.03
N SER A 106 8.84 7.39 -0.87
CA SER A 106 8.74 8.80 -0.48
C SER A 106 7.49 9.07 0.35
N VAL A 107 6.34 8.55 -0.08
CA VAL A 107 5.07 8.64 0.67
C VAL A 107 5.20 7.94 2.01
N LEU A 108 5.82 6.76 2.05
CA LEU A 108 6.05 6.03 3.29
C LEU A 108 6.88 6.86 4.26
N VAL A 109 8.01 7.42 3.81
CA VAL A 109 8.88 8.27 4.62
C VAL A 109 8.15 9.52 5.13
N ILE A 110 7.38 10.18 4.26
CA ILE A 110 6.62 11.38 4.61
C ILE A 110 5.46 11.05 5.57
N ALA A 111 4.80 9.91 5.41
CA ALA A 111 3.64 9.52 6.22
C ALA A 111 4.01 8.70 7.46
N TRP A 112 5.29 8.32 7.63
CA TRP A 112 5.74 7.55 8.77
C TRP A 112 5.70 8.40 10.04
N GLU A 113 4.72 8.14 10.89
CA GLU A 113 4.68 8.71 12.23
C GLU A 113 5.67 7.96 13.12
N SER A 114 6.75 8.63 13.52
CA SER A 114 7.77 8.07 14.40
C SER A 114 7.23 7.91 15.83
N GLY A 115 6.53 6.82 16.12
CA GLY A 115 6.32 6.30 17.47
C GLY A 115 5.89 7.31 18.54
N GLY A 116 5.04 8.29 18.18
CA GLY A 116 4.36 9.12 19.16
C GLY A 116 3.45 8.27 20.04
N GLU A 117 3.23 8.68 21.29
CA GLU A 117 2.21 8.09 22.16
C GLU A 117 0.95 7.82 21.34
N GLN A 118 0.32 6.66 21.57
CA GLN A 118 -0.88 6.23 20.84
C GLN A 118 -1.97 7.28 21.02
N ALA A 119 -1.97 8.32 20.18
CA ALA A 119 -3.10 9.21 20.05
C ALA A 119 -4.26 8.29 19.69
N GLU A 120 -5.31 8.32 20.51
CA GLU A 120 -6.44 7.45 20.28
C GLU A 120 -6.91 7.61 18.83
N LYS A 121 -6.79 6.54 18.04
CA LYS A 121 -7.24 6.55 16.65
C LYS A 121 -8.68 7.03 16.64
N SER A 122 -8.94 8.18 16.02
CA SER A 122 -10.30 8.74 15.93
C SER A 122 -11.26 7.71 15.32
N LEU A 123 -12.55 7.81 15.66
CA LEU A 123 -13.57 6.89 15.14
C LEU A 123 -13.64 6.92 13.61
N ALA A 124 -13.38 8.09 13.00
CA ALA A 124 -13.25 8.24 11.56
C ALA A 124 -12.06 7.47 10.98
N LEU A 125 -10.88 7.53 11.63
CA LEU A 125 -9.70 6.78 11.22
C LEU A 125 -9.92 5.27 11.35
N ARG A 126 -10.54 4.80 12.45
CA ARG A 126 -10.88 3.38 12.64
C ARG A 126 -11.82 2.89 11.53
N LYS A 127 -12.86 3.66 11.21
CA LYS A 127 -13.79 3.34 10.10
C LYS A 127 -13.06 3.29 8.75
N ALA A 128 -12.17 4.25 8.49
CA ALA A 128 -11.37 4.24 7.27
C ALA A 128 -10.47 2.99 7.20
N LEU A 129 -9.73 2.67 8.27
CA LEU A 129 -8.89 1.47 8.31
C LEU A 129 -9.71 0.20 8.03
N VAL A 130 -10.89 0.05 8.64
CA VAL A 130 -11.79 -1.09 8.40
C VAL A 130 -12.26 -1.12 6.95
N LEU A 131 -12.70 0.02 6.39
CA LEU A 131 -13.16 0.12 5.01
C LEU A 131 -12.04 -0.25 4.02
N PHE A 132 -10.85 0.36 4.15
CA PHE A 132 -9.73 0.09 3.26
C PHE A 132 -9.23 -1.35 3.37
N THR A 133 -9.24 -1.91 4.58
CA THR A 133 -8.96 -3.33 4.78
C THR A 133 -9.99 -4.19 4.06
N ALA A 134 -11.29 -3.94 4.27
CA ALA A 134 -12.35 -4.73 3.67
C ALA A 134 -12.26 -4.68 2.14
N VAL A 135 -12.04 -3.50 1.57
CA VAL A 135 -11.81 -3.32 0.13
C VAL A 135 -10.56 -4.07 -0.35
N GLY A 136 -9.45 -3.98 0.39
CA GLY A 136 -8.21 -4.68 0.04
C GLY A 136 -8.33 -6.20 0.08
N VAL A 137 -8.92 -6.75 1.15
CA VAL A 137 -9.19 -8.19 1.29
C VAL A 137 -10.15 -8.64 0.20
N PHE A 138 -11.26 -7.94 -0.01
CA PHE A 138 -12.23 -8.28 -1.04
C PHE A 138 -11.64 -8.25 -2.45
N GLY A 139 -10.85 -7.23 -2.77
CA GLY A 139 -10.12 -7.13 -4.03
C GLY A 139 -9.12 -8.29 -4.21
N CYS A 140 -8.37 -8.65 -3.16
CA CYS A 140 -7.48 -9.81 -3.19
C CYS A 140 -8.25 -11.12 -3.40
N LEU A 141 -9.38 -11.31 -2.72
CA LEU A 141 -10.21 -12.50 -2.86
C LEU A 141 -10.77 -12.65 -4.27
N ILE A 142 -11.26 -11.56 -4.87
CA ILE A 142 -11.71 -11.55 -6.27
C ILE A 142 -10.55 -11.88 -7.20
N GLU A 143 -9.40 -11.23 -7.04
CA GLU A 143 -8.26 -11.43 -7.93
C GLU A 143 -7.76 -12.89 -7.87
N VAL A 144 -7.67 -13.46 -6.67
CA VAL A 144 -7.27 -14.85 -6.45
C VAL A 144 -8.32 -15.83 -6.99
N SER A 145 -9.60 -15.60 -6.72
CA SER A 145 -10.66 -16.51 -7.19
C SER A 145 -10.76 -16.49 -8.72
N SER A 146 -10.76 -15.32 -9.34
CA SER A 146 -10.72 -15.18 -10.81
C SER A 146 -9.50 -15.85 -11.41
N TYR A 147 -8.31 -15.66 -10.82
CA TYR A 147 -7.10 -16.30 -11.30
C TYR A 147 -7.19 -17.84 -11.22
N LEU A 148 -7.59 -18.39 -10.07
CA LEU A 148 -7.68 -19.85 -9.88
C LEU A 148 -8.73 -20.48 -10.80
N LEU A 149 -9.89 -19.85 -10.98
CA LEU A 149 -10.92 -20.32 -11.89
C LEU A 149 -10.47 -20.22 -13.36
N GLY A 150 -9.69 -19.19 -13.69
CA GLY A 150 -9.12 -18.99 -15.02
C GLY A 150 -7.95 -19.92 -15.39
N LEU A 151 -7.41 -20.72 -14.46
CA LEU A 151 -6.29 -21.64 -14.75
C LEU A 151 -6.71 -22.87 -15.57
N ALA A 152 -7.99 -23.23 -15.59
CA ALA A 152 -8.46 -24.48 -16.19
C ALA A 152 -8.31 -24.51 -17.72
N SER A 153 -8.55 -23.38 -18.38
CA SER A 153 -8.36 -23.23 -19.82
C SER A 153 -8.31 -21.74 -20.22
N PRO A 154 -7.84 -21.41 -21.44
CA PRO A 154 -7.90 -20.04 -21.96
C PRO A 154 -9.32 -19.47 -21.97
N GLU A 155 -10.34 -20.29 -22.26
CA GLU A 155 -11.75 -19.88 -22.25
C GLU A 155 -12.19 -19.50 -20.83
N ALA A 156 -11.79 -20.27 -19.81
CA ALA A 156 -12.09 -19.99 -18.41
C ALA A 156 -11.52 -18.64 -17.94
N MET A 157 -10.40 -18.19 -18.53
CA MET A 157 -9.83 -16.87 -18.25
C MET A 157 -10.74 -15.71 -18.68
N PHE A 158 -11.52 -15.89 -19.75
CA PHE A 158 -12.50 -14.90 -20.23
C PHE A 158 -13.82 -15.00 -19.48
N GLU A 159 -14.19 -16.17 -18.97
CA GLU A 159 -15.38 -16.38 -18.13
C GLU A 159 -15.19 -15.82 -16.71
N HIS A 160 -13.94 -15.88 -16.20
CA HIS A 160 -13.57 -15.42 -14.87
C HIS A 160 -12.41 -14.41 -14.90
N PRO A 161 -12.58 -13.26 -15.56
CA PRO A 161 -11.50 -12.30 -15.72
C PRO A 161 -11.11 -11.69 -14.38
N SER A 162 -9.80 -11.53 -14.17
CA SER A 162 -9.26 -10.81 -13.02
C SER A 162 -9.47 -9.29 -13.18
N ILE A 163 -9.45 -8.54 -12.07
CA ILE A 163 -9.60 -7.07 -12.11
C ILE A 163 -8.46 -6.47 -12.92
N SER A 164 -7.25 -7.01 -12.77
CA SER A 164 -6.09 -6.57 -13.55
C SER A 164 -6.26 -6.80 -15.06
N LEU A 165 -6.83 -7.95 -15.46
CA LEU A 165 -7.14 -8.23 -16.87
C LEU A 165 -8.21 -7.27 -17.42
N LEU A 166 -9.23 -6.95 -16.62
CA LEU A 166 -10.28 -5.99 -17.00
C LEU A 166 -9.75 -4.56 -17.14
N LEU A 167 -8.78 -4.17 -16.31
CA LEU A 167 -8.15 -2.85 -16.36
C LEU A 167 -7.13 -2.73 -17.48
N ASP A 168 -6.56 -3.85 -17.95
CA ASP A 168 -5.51 -3.90 -18.96
C ASP A 168 -5.80 -3.08 -20.22
N PRO A 169 -6.96 -3.23 -20.91
CA PRO A 169 -7.25 -2.47 -22.12
C PRO A 169 -7.37 -0.96 -21.86
N PHE A 170 -7.81 -0.56 -20.67
CA PHE A 170 -7.89 0.86 -20.32
C PHE A 170 -6.49 1.43 -20.09
N VAL A 171 -5.68 0.78 -19.26
CA VAL A 171 -4.31 1.21 -18.93
C VAL A 171 -3.31 0.88 -20.05
N GLY A 172 -3.70 0.11 -21.06
CA GLY A 172 -2.90 -0.16 -22.25
C GLY A 172 -2.85 1.02 -23.23
N THR A 173 -3.84 1.91 -23.18
CA THR A 173 -3.91 3.09 -24.08
C THR A 173 -3.30 4.34 -23.44
N SER A 174 -2.67 5.21 -24.24
CA SER A 174 -2.11 6.46 -23.72
C SER A 174 -3.16 7.34 -22.99
N PRO A 175 -4.39 7.53 -23.52
CA PRO A 175 -5.42 8.29 -22.81
C PRO A 175 -5.82 7.65 -21.48
N GLY A 176 -6.01 6.33 -21.44
CA GLY A 176 -6.38 5.65 -20.20
C GLY A 176 -5.27 5.68 -19.15
N ARG A 177 -3.99 5.57 -19.55
CA ARG A 177 -2.84 5.76 -18.65
C ARG A 177 -2.81 7.17 -18.06
N ILE A 178 -3.07 8.20 -18.86
CA ILE A 178 -3.10 9.58 -18.39
C ILE A 178 -4.18 9.76 -17.33
N ILE A 179 -5.40 9.28 -17.61
CA ILE A 179 -6.53 9.38 -16.67
C ILE A 179 -6.22 8.60 -15.39
N PHE A 180 -5.81 7.35 -15.50
CA PHE A 180 -5.55 6.49 -14.35
C PHE A 180 -4.42 7.04 -13.47
N THR A 181 -3.28 7.40 -14.07
CA THR A 181 -2.13 7.96 -13.36
C THR A 181 -2.46 9.31 -12.73
N GLY A 182 -3.20 10.17 -13.44
CA GLY A 182 -3.66 11.46 -12.93
C GLY A 182 -4.56 11.30 -11.71
N LEU A 183 -5.55 10.40 -11.77
CA LEU A 183 -6.43 10.09 -10.63
C LEU A 183 -5.65 9.50 -9.45
N TRP A 184 -4.72 8.58 -9.72
CA TRP A 184 -3.89 7.97 -8.68
C TRP A 184 -3.02 8.98 -7.94
N LEU A 185 -2.32 9.86 -8.67
CA LEU A 185 -1.50 10.92 -8.08
C LEU A 185 -2.36 11.96 -7.34
N ALA A 186 -3.52 12.35 -7.90
CA ALA A 186 -4.44 13.27 -7.25
C ALA A 186 -4.97 12.70 -5.92
N ALA A 187 -5.34 11.42 -5.90
CA ALA A 187 -5.76 10.72 -4.69
C ALA A 187 -4.63 10.69 -3.65
N GLY A 188 -3.39 10.38 -4.06
CA GLY A 188 -2.21 10.40 -3.19
C GLY A 188 -1.96 11.76 -2.54
N ILE A 189 -2.00 12.84 -3.33
CA ILE A 189 -1.88 14.22 -2.82
C ILE A 189 -3.02 14.53 -1.83
N TRP A 190 -4.25 14.13 -2.16
CA TRP A 190 -5.40 14.36 -1.28
C TRP A 190 -5.25 13.64 0.06
N PHE A 191 -4.83 12.37 0.06
CA PHE A 191 -4.58 11.60 1.29
C PHE A 191 -3.47 12.23 2.14
N LEU A 192 -2.32 12.57 1.53
CA LEU A 192 -1.20 13.20 2.24
C LEU A 192 -1.61 14.51 2.91
N ARG A 193 -2.37 15.35 2.21
CA ARG A 193 -2.85 16.62 2.75
C ARG A 193 -3.89 16.43 3.84
N ARG A 194 -4.79 15.45 3.71
CA ARG A 194 -5.82 15.15 4.71
C ARG A 194 -5.23 14.52 5.97
N ALA A 195 -4.11 13.80 5.86
CA ALA A 195 -3.36 13.30 7.00
C ALA A 195 -2.72 14.46 7.77
N ARG A 196 -1.98 15.34 7.08
CA ARG A 196 -1.25 16.46 7.72
C ARG A 196 -2.12 17.64 8.13
N GLY A 197 -3.24 17.89 7.46
CA GLY A 197 -4.18 18.96 7.81
C GLY A 197 -4.94 18.73 9.13
N ARG A 198 -4.74 17.58 9.79
CA ARG A 198 -5.27 17.27 11.12
C ARG A 198 -4.27 17.50 12.26
N GLU A 199 -3.03 17.89 11.93
CA GLU A 199 -1.95 18.10 12.92
C GLU A 199 -1.83 19.56 13.38
N THR A 200 -2.68 20.47 12.89
CA THR A 200 -2.77 21.84 13.40
C THR A 200 -3.88 21.96 14.44
N PRO A 201 -3.57 22.24 15.73
CA PRO A 201 -4.57 22.60 16.73
C PRO A 201 -5.28 23.93 16.41
#